data_AF-A0A8H3G6N7-F1
#
_entry.id   AF-A0A8H3G6N7-F1
#
_cell.length_a   1.000
_cell.length_b   1.000
_cell.length_c   1.000
_cell.angle_alpha   90.00
_cell.angle_beta   90.00
_cell.angle_gamma   90.00
#
_symmetry.space_group_name_H-M   'P 1'
#
loop_
_entity.id
_entity.type
_entity.pdbx_description
1 polymer ?
#
loop_
_entity_poly.entity_id
_entity_poly.type
_entity_poly.pdbx_seq_one_letter_code
_entity_poly.pdbx_strand_id
1 'polypeptide(L)'
;MASDKLEQSCVLQGEATKYLDIYELVRNGQVEVIRKGIRTLEAENTVCFEDGTSVQTDAFVASMRWKWRLSIEFRPKEMRADLGLRSKEYSKTQKEVWDKQEAHADVEVFERFPKLATAPKMDQESLVEQEKGMLCQVFAPWRLWRGVVVRLQGVIGTVDDILYDATLFQRWGKWRTPYGFWARNPDVVFEGIAYFDMLLQDLGLKSWRKGWGCLGGDVASYGQADYKGLVEE
;
A
#
# COMPACT_ATOMS: atom_id res chain seq x y z
N MET A 1 -45.37 3.22 -6.89
CA MET A 1 -45.03 2.84 -5.50
C MET A 1 -44.69 1.36 -5.58
N ALA A 2 -43.48 0.86 -5.38
CA ALA A 2 -42.28 1.39 -4.75
C ALA A 2 -41.06 1.24 -5.67
N SER A 3 -40.15 2.20 -5.54
CA SER A 3 -38.84 2.23 -6.18
C SER A 3 -37.87 1.48 -5.27
N ASP A 4 -37.52 0.25 -5.61
CA ASP A 4 -36.40 -0.43 -4.95
C ASP A 4 -35.09 0.18 -5.46
N LYS A 5 -34.57 1.14 -4.69
CA LYS A 5 -33.23 1.67 -4.88
C LYS A 5 -32.24 0.57 -4.49
N LEU A 6 -31.61 -0.04 -5.48
CA LEU A 6 -30.36 -0.76 -5.32
C LEU A 6 -29.24 0.27 -5.08
N GLU A 7 -29.14 0.76 -3.84
CA GLU A 7 -27.90 1.37 -3.36
C GLU A 7 -26.90 0.26 -3.06
N GLN A 8 -26.11 -0.14 -4.06
CA GLN A 8 -24.86 -0.84 -3.81
C GLN A 8 -23.79 0.21 -3.47
N SER A 9 -23.81 0.68 -2.23
CA SER A 9 -22.63 1.30 -1.63
C SER A 9 -21.64 0.19 -1.29
N CYS A 10 -20.55 0.09 -2.04
CA CYS A 10 -19.43 -0.78 -1.69
C CYS A 10 -18.70 -0.18 -0.48
N VAL A 11 -19.22 -0.46 0.71
CA VAL A 11 -18.52 -0.30 1.98
C VAL A 11 -18.11 -1.71 2.39
N LEU A 12 -16.81 -2.01 2.33
CA LEU A 12 -16.23 -3.21 2.92
C LEU A 12 -16.28 -3.08 4.44
N GLN A 13 -17.46 -3.25 5.02
CA GLN A 13 -17.64 -3.48 6.46
C GLN A 13 -18.46 -4.75 6.64
N GLY A 14 -17.99 -5.57 7.58
CA GLY A 14 -18.33 -6.97 7.71
C GLY A 14 -19.79 -7.24 8.02
N GLU A 15 -20.37 -8.10 7.19
CA GLU A 15 -21.05 -9.33 7.58
C GLU A 15 -20.75 -10.31 6.44
N ALA A 16 -20.51 -11.59 6.75
CA ALA A 16 -20.19 -12.63 5.79
C ALA A 16 -21.39 -12.93 4.87
N THR A 17 -21.74 -11.98 4.01
CA THR A 17 -22.56 -12.23 2.83
C THR A 17 -21.76 -13.21 1.97
N LYS A 18 -22.39 -14.33 1.64
CA LYS A 18 -21.85 -15.41 0.82
C LYS A 18 -21.26 -14.81 -0.46
N TYR A 19 -19.96 -14.55 -0.46
CA TYR A 19 -19.28 -13.99 -1.62
C TYR A 19 -19.56 -14.93 -2.80
N LEU A 20 -20.08 -14.38 -3.89
CA LEU A 20 -20.26 -15.14 -5.13
C LEU A 20 -18.91 -15.71 -5.54
N ASP A 21 -18.83 -17.04 -5.71
CA ASP A 21 -17.61 -17.67 -6.21
C ASP A 21 -17.44 -17.29 -7.68
N ILE A 22 -16.52 -16.37 -7.96
CA ILE A 22 -16.23 -15.93 -9.32
C ILE A 22 -15.84 -17.10 -10.23
N TYR A 23 -15.21 -18.15 -9.70
CA TYR A 23 -14.87 -19.32 -10.49
C TYR A 23 -16.10 -20.12 -10.88
N GLU A 24 -17.14 -20.15 -10.04
CA GLU A 24 -18.42 -20.75 -10.38
C GLU A 24 -19.11 -19.97 -11.50
N LEU A 25 -19.10 -18.63 -11.43
CA LEU A 25 -19.63 -17.76 -12.49
C LEU A 25 -18.89 -17.93 -13.82
N VAL A 26 -17.59 -18.21 -13.78
CA VAL A 26 -16.82 -18.54 -15.01
C VAL A 26 -17.19 -19.93 -15.51
N ARG A 27 -17.27 -20.93 -14.63
CA ARG A 27 -17.60 -22.32 -15.01
C ARG A 27 -19.01 -22.47 -15.57
N ASN A 28 -19.97 -21.71 -15.07
CA ASN A 28 -21.37 -21.76 -15.52
C ASN A 28 -21.67 -20.83 -16.71
N GLY A 29 -20.66 -20.11 -17.21
CA GLY A 29 -20.75 -19.25 -18.40
C GLY A 29 -21.35 -17.86 -18.16
N GLN A 30 -21.65 -17.47 -16.92
CA GLN A 30 -22.12 -16.11 -16.61
C GLN A 30 -21.01 -15.05 -16.74
N VAL A 31 -19.75 -15.44 -16.58
CA VAL A 31 -18.58 -14.56 -16.75
C VAL A 31 -17.63 -15.14 -17.78
N GLU A 32 -17.38 -14.39 -18.85
CA GLU A 32 -16.36 -14.70 -19.84
C GLU A 32 -15.08 -13.90 -19.56
N VAL A 33 -13.93 -14.58 -19.52
CA VAL A 33 -12.62 -13.94 -19.29
C VAL A 33 -11.91 -13.71 -20.61
N ILE A 34 -11.95 -12.48 -21.12
CA ILE A 34 -11.24 -12.08 -22.33
C ILE A 34 -9.90 -11.45 -21.94
N ARG A 35 -8.78 -12.10 -22.30
CA ARG A 35 -7.42 -11.60 -22.04
C ARG A 35 -6.85 -10.90 -23.27
N LYS A 36 -7.35 -9.71 -23.57
CA LYS A 36 -6.95 -8.93 -24.75
C LYS A 36 -6.83 -7.44 -24.40
N GLY A 37 -5.90 -6.75 -25.03
CA GLY A 37 -5.83 -5.28 -24.98
C GLY A 37 -7.01 -4.67 -25.74
N ILE A 38 -7.62 -3.62 -25.20
CA ILE A 38 -8.66 -2.85 -25.89
C ILE A 38 -7.98 -1.78 -26.74
N ARG A 39 -8.24 -1.81 -28.05
CA ARG A 39 -7.70 -0.84 -29.01
C ARG A 39 -8.59 0.40 -29.11
N THR A 40 -9.88 0.19 -29.39
CA THR A 40 -10.86 1.26 -29.65
C THR A 40 -12.23 0.88 -29.11
N LEU A 41 -12.99 1.89 -28.68
CA LEU A 41 -14.44 1.80 -28.47
C LEU A 41 -15.09 2.44 -29.69
N GLU A 42 -15.79 1.65 -30.50
CA GLU A 42 -16.38 2.10 -31.76
C GLU A 42 -17.88 2.39 -31.61
N ALA A 43 -18.49 2.92 -32.67
CA ALA A 43 -19.93 3.12 -32.70
C ALA A 43 -20.67 1.78 -32.52
N GLU A 44 -21.96 1.86 -32.24
CA GLU A 44 -22.83 0.67 -32.11
C GLU A 44 -22.38 -0.28 -31.00
N ASN A 45 -21.98 0.23 -29.82
CA ASN A 45 -21.70 -0.58 -28.64
C ASN A 45 -20.57 -1.63 -28.81
N THR A 46 -19.63 -1.36 -29.72
CA THR A 46 -18.55 -2.30 -30.07
C THR A 46 -17.24 -1.99 -29.34
N VAL A 47 -16.67 -2.97 -28.65
CA VAL A 47 -15.30 -2.94 -28.12
C VAL A 47 -14.40 -3.70 -29.08
N CYS A 48 -13.40 -3.03 -29.64
CA CYS A 48 -12.41 -3.61 -30.55
C CYS A 48 -11.10 -3.91 -29.82
N PHE A 49 -10.61 -5.14 -29.98
CA PHE A 49 -9.38 -5.62 -29.36
C PHE A 49 -8.15 -5.41 -30.27
N GLU A 50 -6.97 -5.45 -29.67
CA GLU A 50 -5.69 -5.30 -30.38
C GLU A 50 -5.42 -6.42 -31.40
N ASP A 51 -5.97 -7.62 -31.17
CA ASP A 51 -5.85 -8.77 -32.08
C ASP A 51 -6.81 -8.71 -33.29
N GLY A 52 -7.58 -7.62 -33.41
CA GLY A 52 -8.54 -7.40 -34.49
C GLY A 52 -9.93 -8.00 -34.25
N THR A 53 -10.14 -8.74 -33.15
CA THR A 53 -11.48 -9.21 -32.78
C THR A 53 -12.31 -8.11 -32.09
N SER A 54 -13.62 -8.31 -32.00
CA SER A 54 -14.52 -7.35 -31.34
C SER A 54 -15.63 -8.04 -30.55
N VAL A 55 -16.21 -7.31 -29.60
CA VAL A 55 -17.36 -7.76 -28.81
C VAL A 55 -18.39 -6.62 -28.67
N GLN A 56 -19.66 -6.99 -28.68
CA GLN A 56 -20.80 -6.10 -28.46
C GLN A 56 -21.14 -6.07 -26.97
N THR A 57 -21.36 -4.89 -26.38
CA THR A 57 -21.73 -4.75 -24.97
C THR A 57 -22.60 -3.54 -24.69
N ASP A 58 -23.62 -3.70 -23.86
CA ASP A 58 -24.52 -2.60 -23.47
C ASP A 58 -23.87 -1.60 -22.52
N ALA A 59 -22.87 -2.05 -21.76
CA ALA A 59 -22.17 -1.24 -20.77
C ALA A 59 -20.67 -1.55 -20.73
N PHE A 60 -19.87 -0.52 -20.46
CA PHE A 60 -18.43 -0.64 -20.23
C PHE A 60 -18.09 -0.08 -18.85
N VAL A 61 -17.62 -0.95 -17.95
CA VAL A 61 -17.18 -0.57 -16.60
C VAL A 61 -15.66 -0.52 -16.56
N ALA A 62 -15.12 0.69 -16.60
CA ALA A 62 -13.68 0.92 -16.53
C ALA A 62 -13.17 0.84 -15.08
N SER A 63 -12.87 -0.36 -14.60
CA SER A 63 -12.22 -0.58 -13.28
C SER A 63 -10.72 -0.25 -13.28
N MET A 64 -10.32 0.85 -13.95
CA MET A 64 -8.93 1.22 -14.26
C MET A 64 -8.13 1.82 -13.09
N ARG A 65 -8.45 1.42 -11.85
CA ARG A 65 -7.89 1.94 -10.59
C ARG A 65 -7.96 3.47 -10.47
N TRP A 66 -7.57 3.97 -9.31
CA TRP A 66 -7.43 5.41 -9.07
C TRP A 66 -6.02 5.87 -9.37
N LYS A 67 -5.85 7.11 -9.83
CA LYS A 67 -4.55 7.77 -9.83
C LYS A 67 -4.13 7.98 -8.37
N TRP A 68 -3.24 7.14 -7.86
CA TRP A 68 -2.67 7.23 -6.50
C TRP A 68 -1.80 8.48 -6.23
N ARG A 69 -1.73 9.43 -7.19
CA ARG A 69 -0.96 10.66 -7.04
C ARG A 69 -1.81 11.67 -6.28
N LEU A 70 -1.21 12.47 -5.39
CA LEU A 70 -1.89 13.65 -4.86
C LEU A 70 -2.33 14.52 -6.03
N SER A 71 -3.64 14.78 -6.11
CA SER A 71 -4.23 15.73 -7.06
C SER A 71 -3.92 17.18 -6.68
N ILE A 72 -3.42 17.41 -5.46
CA ILE A 72 -3.01 18.72 -4.95
C ILE A 72 -1.60 19.04 -5.43
N GLU A 73 -1.46 20.17 -6.11
CA GLU A 73 -0.17 20.72 -6.49
C GLU A 73 0.42 21.53 -5.34
N PHE A 74 1.64 21.18 -4.92
CA PHE A 74 2.38 21.93 -3.89
C PHE A 74 3.33 22.89 -4.59
N ARG A 75 3.34 24.14 -4.15
CA ARG A 75 4.25 25.17 -4.65
C ARG A 75 4.97 25.87 -3.48
N PRO A 76 6.29 26.07 -3.56
CA PRO A 76 7.20 25.58 -4.61
C PRO A 76 7.32 24.04 -4.59
N LYS A 77 7.72 23.44 -5.71
CA LYS A 77 7.59 21.98 -5.91
C LYS A 77 8.53 21.17 -5.00
N GLU A 78 9.63 21.78 -4.59
CA GLU A 78 10.62 21.29 -3.64
C GLU A 78 10.04 21.11 -2.23
N MET A 79 8.95 21.81 -1.89
CA MET A 79 8.23 21.66 -0.62
C MET A 79 7.77 20.21 -0.39
N ARG A 80 7.53 19.46 -1.47
CA ARG A 80 7.17 18.04 -1.36
C ARG A 80 8.24 17.24 -0.63
N ALA A 81 9.51 17.51 -0.91
CA ALA A 81 10.64 16.84 -0.26
C ALA A 81 10.70 17.15 1.24
N ASP A 82 10.47 18.42 1.61
CA ASP A 82 10.46 18.86 3.01
C ASP A 82 9.29 18.24 3.80
N LEU A 83 8.15 18.04 3.14
CA LEU A 83 6.97 17.40 3.73
C LEU A 83 7.06 15.86 3.75
N GLY A 84 8.17 15.27 3.31
CA GLY A 84 8.32 13.83 3.16
C GLY A 84 7.38 13.21 2.12
N LEU A 85 6.79 14.04 1.26
CA LEU A 85 6.00 13.59 0.12
C LEU A 85 6.92 13.10 -0.98
N ARG A 86 6.42 12.13 -1.74
CA ARG A 86 7.05 11.68 -2.98
C ARG A 86 7.38 12.87 -3.89
N SER A 87 8.66 13.06 -4.20
CA SER A 87 9.11 14.07 -5.16
C SER A 87 10.08 13.47 -6.19
N LYS A 88 10.15 14.09 -7.37
CA LYS A 88 11.30 13.97 -8.30
C LYS A 88 12.22 15.19 -8.20
N GLU A 89 11.74 16.22 -7.54
CA GLU A 89 12.32 17.54 -7.51
C GLU A 89 12.86 17.74 -6.09
N TYR A 90 14.18 17.65 -5.98
CA TYR A 90 14.96 17.87 -4.77
C TYR A 90 15.96 18.96 -5.06
N SER A 91 16.19 19.86 -4.11
CA SER A 91 17.41 20.65 -4.10
C SER A 91 18.61 19.72 -3.87
N LYS A 92 19.79 20.17 -4.30
CA LYS A 92 21.03 19.40 -4.12
C LYS A 92 21.29 19.08 -2.63
N THR A 93 21.06 20.05 -1.76
CA THR A 93 21.26 19.90 -0.31
C THR A 93 20.27 18.91 0.30
N GLN A 94 19.00 18.96 -0.09
CA GLN A 94 18.00 17.99 0.36
C GLN A 94 18.40 16.57 -0.02
N LYS A 95 18.84 16.38 -1.28
CA LYS A 95 19.28 15.05 -1.74
C LYS A 95 20.44 14.52 -0.92
N GLU A 96 21.46 15.34 -0.66
CA GLU A 96 22.64 14.94 0.14
C GLU A 96 22.26 14.56 1.59
N VAL A 97 21.35 15.31 2.22
CA VAL A 97 20.85 14.98 3.57
C VAL A 97 20.16 13.63 3.58
N TRP A 98 19.28 13.39 2.61
CA TRP A 98 18.54 12.14 2.52
C TRP A 98 19.42 10.95 2.17
N ASP A 99 20.33 11.09 1.20
CA ASP A 99 21.27 10.03 0.81
C ASP A 99 22.12 9.59 2.02
N LYS A 100 22.54 10.56 2.86
CA LYS A 100 23.26 10.26 4.11
C LYS A 100 22.40 9.49 5.11
N GLN A 101 21.16 9.92 5.34
CA GLN A 101 20.25 9.22 6.27
C GLN A 101 19.89 7.82 5.79
N GLU A 102 19.65 7.65 4.48
CA GLU A 102 19.34 6.34 3.90
C GLU A 102 20.53 5.38 3.98
N ALA A 103 21.75 5.85 3.72
CA ALA A 103 22.95 5.04 3.87
C ALA A 103 23.16 4.63 5.34
N HIS A 104 22.93 5.55 6.28
CA HIS A 104 23.02 5.24 7.71
C HIS A 104 21.96 4.20 8.13
N ALA A 105 20.71 4.35 7.68
CA ALA A 105 19.64 3.41 7.97
C ALA A 105 19.87 2.03 7.32
N ASP A 106 20.44 1.97 6.11
CA ASP A 106 20.80 0.70 5.47
C ASP A 106 21.81 -0.09 6.29
N VAL A 107 22.84 0.59 6.83
CA VAL A 107 23.84 -0.03 7.71
C VAL A 107 23.14 -0.63 8.93
N GLU A 108 22.30 0.14 9.63
CA GLU A 108 21.59 -0.37 10.81
C GLU A 108 20.69 -1.57 10.46
N VAL A 109 19.94 -1.48 9.36
CA VAL A 109 19.07 -2.58 8.90
C VAL A 109 19.87 -3.84 8.65
N PHE A 110 21.04 -3.74 8.02
CA PHE A 110 21.87 -4.91 7.72
C PHE A 110 22.63 -5.45 8.93
N GLU A 111 23.00 -4.61 9.89
CA GLU A 111 23.56 -5.06 11.16
C GLU A 111 22.52 -5.86 11.97
N ARG A 112 21.28 -5.36 12.02
CA ARG A 112 20.18 -6.04 12.73
C ARG A 112 19.64 -7.25 11.97
N PHE A 113 19.62 -7.18 10.64
CA PHE A 113 19.09 -8.22 9.76
C PHE A 113 20.05 -8.55 8.60
N PRO A 114 21.17 -9.27 8.85
CA PRO A 114 22.20 -9.53 7.83
C PRO A 114 21.69 -10.24 6.57
N LYS A 115 20.63 -11.05 6.69
CA LYS A 115 20.00 -11.74 5.56
C LYS A 115 19.41 -10.77 4.52
N LEU A 116 19.01 -9.56 4.93
CA LEU A 116 18.45 -8.57 4.00
C LEU A 116 19.51 -7.99 3.05
N ALA A 117 20.78 -7.96 3.44
CA ALA A 117 21.87 -7.50 2.57
C ALA A 117 22.09 -8.41 1.35
N THR A 118 21.66 -9.67 1.45
CA THR A 118 21.77 -10.69 0.39
C THR A 118 20.42 -11.08 -0.19
N ALA A 119 19.38 -10.27 0.07
CA ALA A 119 18.04 -10.51 -0.46
C ALA A 119 18.05 -10.55 -2.01
N PRO A 120 17.14 -11.32 -2.63
CA PRO A 120 16.95 -11.31 -4.07
C PRO A 120 16.75 -9.89 -4.58
N LYS A 121 17.57 -9.49 -5.54
CA LYS A 121 17.44 -8.19 -6.19
C LYS A 121 16.38 -8.30 -7.28
N MET A 122 15.55 -7.28 -7.41
CA MET A 122 14.74 -7.12 -8.62
C MET A 122 15.67 -6.96 -9.83
N ASP A 123 15.39 -7.73 -10.88
CA ASP A 123 15.90 -7.50 -12.21
C ASP A 123 15.37 -6.17 -12.77
N GLN A 124 16.20 -5.49 -13.55
CA GLN A 124 15.83 -4.20 -14.12
C GLN A 124 14.70 -4.29 -15.15
N GLU A 125 14.50 -5.44 -15.78
CA GLU A 125 13.40 -5.68 -16.72
C GLU A 125 12.05 -5.71 -16.01
N SER A 126 11.93 -6.42 -14.89
CA SER A 126 10.72 -6.40 -14.05
C SER A 126 10.42 -5.02 -13.46
N LEU A 127 11.44 -4.20 -13.18
CA LEU A 127 11.23 -2.79 -12.81
C LEU A 127 10.59 -2.01 -13.97
N VAL A 128 11.14 -2.13 -15.18
CA VAL A 128 10.64 -1.44 -16.38
C VAL A 128 9.24 -1.91 -16.78
N GLU A 129 8.90 -3.19 -16.61
CA GLU A 129 7.56 -3.71 -16.88
C GLU A 129 6.53 -3.20 -15.86
N GLN A 130 6.91 -3.08 -14.57
CA GLN A 130 6.12 -2.32 -13.59
C GLN A 130 6.00 -0.83 -13.95
N GLU A 131 7.02 -0.24 -14.58
CA GLU A 131 6.97 1.14 -15.07
C GLU A 131 6.03 1.34 -16.27
N LYS A 132 6.02 0.40 -17.21
CA LYS A 132 5.07 0.36 -18.34
C LYS A 132 3.63 0.17 -17.86
N GLY A 133 3.44 -0.60 -16.79
CA GLY A 133 2.15 -0.84 -16.14
C GLY A 133 1.74 0.18 -15.08
N MET A 134 1.99 1.49 -15.21
CA MET A 134 1.49 2.53 -14.26
C MET A 134 1.78 2.27 -12.76
N LEU A 135 2.70 1.37 -12.42
CA LEU A 135 2.89 0.80 -11.08
C LEU A 135 4.22 1.18 -10.45
N CYS A 136 5.18 1.64 -11.23
CA CYS A 136 6.36 2.31 -10.71
C CYS A 136 6.70 3.48 -11.64
N GLN A 137 7.10 4.61 -11.13
CA GLN A 137 8.16 5.36 -11.82
C GLN A 137 9.20 5.59 -10.74
N VAL A 138 10.47 5.74 -11.11
CA VAL A 138 11.50 6.17 -10.18
C VAL A 138 11.07 7.48 -9.50
N PHE A 139 10.58 7.37 -8.29
CA PHE A 139 10.28 8.46 -7.39
C PHE A 139 11.06 8.21 -6.12
N ALA A 140 11.44 9.28 -5.44
CA ALA A 140 11.92 9.12 -4.09
C ALA A 140 10.81 8.52 -3.20
N PRO A 141 11.19 7.69 -2.22
CA PRO A 141 10.24 6.96 -1.40
C PRO A 141 9.34 7.91 -0.59
N TRP A 142 8.19 7.39 -0.17
CA TRP A 142 7.36 8.09 0.80
C TRP A 142 8.10 8.19 2.13
N ARG A 143 8.24 9.40 2.65
CA ARG A 143 8.83 9.70 3.96
C ARG A 143 7.80 10.40 4.85
N LEU A 144 6.52 10.17 4.57
CA LEU A 144 5.41 10.83 5.25
C LEU A 144 5.36 10.40 6.71
N TRP A 145 5.70 11.33 7.59
CA TRP A 145 5.61 11.20 9.04
C TRP A 145 4.21 10.83 9.57
N ARG A 146 3.16 11.18 8.81
CA ARG A 146 1.75 10.97 9.21
C ARG A 146 1.19 9.56 8.93
N GLY A 147 1.97 8.67 8.30
CA GLY A 147 1.54 7.29 8.07
C GLY A 147 2.04 6.29 9.11
N VAL A 148 3.14 6.63 9.81
CA VAL A 148 3.80 5.76 10.77
C VAL A 148 4.40 6.65 11.86
N VAL A 149 3.76 6.72 13.03
CA VAL A 149 4.38 7.29 14.23
C VAL A 149 5.29 6.22 14.78
N VAL A 150 6.60 6.42 14.70
CA VAL A 150 7.58 5.52 15.32
C VAL A 150 8.06 6.22 16.58
N ARG A 151 7.68 5.75 17.77
CA ARG A 151 8.57 5.71 18.96
C ARG A 151 7.92 5.09 20.21
N LEU A 152 8.41 3.89 20.52
CA LEU A 152 8.07 2.93 21.58
C LEU A 152 7.97 3.41 23.06
N GLN A 153 8.22 4.69 23.37
CA GLN A 153 8.50 5.13 24.76
C GLN A 153 7.88 6.49 25.15
N GLY A 154 6.93 7.02 24.39
CA GLY A 154 6.15 8.20 24.80
C GLY A 154 6.92 9.54 24.84
N VAL A 155 8.20 9.57 24.43
CA VAL A 155 8.97 10.81 24.26
C VAL A 155 8.97 11.20 22.79
N ILE A 156 8.40 12.37 22.48
CA ILE A 156 8.62 13.01 21.19
C ILE A 156 10.05 13.58 21.22
N GLY A 157 11.03 12.76 20.83
CA GLY A 157 12.37 13.18 20.42
C GLY A 157 12.37 14.25 19.31
N THR A 158 13.57 14.69 18.93
CA THR A 158 13.77 15.83 18.03
C THR A 158 13.21 15.58 16.63
N VAL A 159 13.10 16.66 15.83
CA VAL A 159 12.71 16.54 14.41
C VAL A 159 13.67 15.61 13.67
N ASP A 160 14.97 15.66 13.96
CA ASP A 160 15.95 14.81 13.31
C ASP A 160 15.76 13.33 13.68
N ASP A 161 15.46 13.04 14.95
CA ASP A 161 15.16 11.67 15.39
C ASP A 161 13.92 11.14 14.67
N ILE A 162 12.89 11.97 14.54
CA ILE A 162 11.66 11.63 13.82
C ILE A 162 11.94 11.32 12.34
N LEU A 163 12.73 12.16 11.68
CA LEU A 163 13.08 11.97 10.27
C LEU A 163 13.93 10.71 10.07
N TYR A 164 14.82 10.43 11.02
CA TYR A 164 15.63 9.22 10.99
C TYR A 164 14.79 7.97 11.22
N ASP A 165 13.89 7.97 12.21
CA ASP A 165 12.99 6.84 12.48
C ASP A 165 12.11 6.51 11.26
N ALA A 166 11.56 7.54 10.60
CA ALA A 166 10.79 7.38 9.37
C ALA A 166 11.66 6.82 8.22
N THR A 167 12.91 7.29 8.12
CA THR A 167 13.87 6.77 7.13
C THR A 167 14.21 5.32 7.41
N LEU A 168 14.49 4.96 8.66
CA LEU A 168 14.82 3.61 9.08
C LEU A 168 13.70 2.63 8.76
N PHE A 169 12.45 2.95 9.12
CA PHE A 169 11.28 2.14 8.80
C PHE A 169 11.12 1.95 7.28
N GLN A 170 11.31 3.03 6.51
CA GLN A 170 11.20 3.01 5.06
C GLN A 170 12.31 2.15 4.40
N ARG A 171 13.55 2.26 4.88
CA ARG A 171 14.68 1.45 4.40
C ARG A 171 14.50 -0.02 4.76
N TRP A 172 14.04 -0.31 5.97
CA TRP A 172 13.73 -1.67 6.38
C TRP A 172 12.65 -2.31 5.48
N GLY A 173 11.57 -1.59 5.19
CA GLY A 173 10.52 -2.03 4.26
C GLY A 173 11.04 -2.30 2.85
N LYS A 174 11.87 -1.39 2.30
CA LYS A 174 12.52 -1.56 0.99
C LYS A 174 13.27 -2.88 0.88
N TRP A 175 14.10 -3.22 1.87
CA TRP A 175 14.93 -4.42 1.81
C TRP A 175 14.16 -5.71 2.09
N ARG A 176 13.15 -5.65 2.96
CA ARG A 176 12.32 -6.81 3.30
C ARG A 176 11.39 -7.20 2.17
N THR A 177 10.84 -6.23 1.45
CA THR A 177 9.89 -6.45 0.35
C THR A 177 10.42 -5.86 -0.96
N PRO A 178 11.45 -6.46 -1.60
CA PRO A 178 12.06 -5.89 -2.80
C PRO A 178 11.06 -5.75 -3.96
N TYR A 179 10.10 -6.67 -4.07
CA TYR A 179 8.99 -6.65 -5.05
C TYR A 179 7.73 -5.93 -4.55
N GLY A 180 7.76 -5.43 -3.32
CA GLY A 180 6.62 -4.75 -2.70
C GLY A 180 6.39 -3.37 -3.30
N PHE A 181 5.27 -2.76 -2.95
CA PHE A 181 4.93 -1.43 -3.46
C PHE A 181 5.63 -0.31 -2.70
N TRP A 182 6.69 -0.56 -1.92
CA TRP A 182 7.35 0.43 -1.06
C TRP A 182 7.75 1.73 -1.78
N ALA A 183 8.17 1.63 -3.06
CA ALA A 183 8.51 2.79 -3.89
C ALA A 183 7.27 3.54 -4.39
N ARG A 184 6.06 2.98 -4.24
CA ARG A 184 4.74 3.48 -4.70
C ARG A 184 3.78 3.84 -3.55
N ASN A 185 3.74 3.06 -2.49
CA ASN A 185 2.83 3.13 -1.34
C ASN A 185 3.62 2.73 -0.07
N PRO A 186 3.30 3.29 1.11
CA PRO A 186 3.77 2.70 2.36
C PRO A 186 3.16 1.30 2.50
N ASP A 187 3.97 0.27 2.29
CA ASP A 187 3.51 -1.12 2.31
C ASP A 187 3.40 -1.61 3.76
N VAL A 188 2.30 -1.24 4.40
CA VAL A 188 2.00 -1.60 5.81
C VAL A 188 1.20 -2.89 5.91
N VAL A 189 0.90 -3.57 4.79
CA VAL A 189 0.00 -4.73 4.74
C VAL A 189 0.46 -5.84 5.69
N PHE A 190 1.78 -6.06 5.76
CA PHE A 190 2.37 -7.05 6.66
C PHE A 190 2.80 -6.47 8.02
N GLU A 191 2.79 -5.15 8.16
CA GLU A 191 3.23 -4.44 9.37
C GLU A 191 2.08 -3.99 10.26
N GLY A 192 0.83 -4.16 9.83
CA GLY A 192 -0.34 -3.66 10.55
C GLY A 192 -0.35 -4.08 12.02
N ILE A 193 -0.16 -5.37 12.32
CA ILE A 193 -0.16 -5.88 13.70
C ILE A 193 1.00 -5.28 14.52
N ALA A 194 2.23 -5.36 14.01
CA ALA A 194 3.40 -4.82 14.71
C ALA A 194 3.31 -3.30 14.92
N TYR A 195 2.75 -2.59 13.94
CA TYR A 195 2.49 -1.15 14.03
C TYR A 195 1.45 -0.82 15.10
N PHE A 196 0.32 -1.52 15.12
CA PHE A 196 -0.68 -1.32 16.18
C PHE A 196 -0.14 -1.70 17.57
N ASP A 197 0.67 -2.77 17.66
CA ASP A 197 1.31 -3.16 18.92
C ASP A 197 2.25 -2.08 19.44
N MET A 198 3.03 -1.43 18.56
CA MET A 198 3.87 -0.29 18.91
C MET A 198 3.02 0.89 19.40
N LEU A 199 1.96 1.27 18.65
CA LEU A 199 1.08 2.37 19.04
C LEU A 199 0.40 2.13 20.39
N LEU A 200 -0.04 0.89 20.65
CA LEU A 200 -0.63 0.53 21.94
C LEU A 200 0.38 0.67 23.06
N GLN A 201 1.63 0.22 22.85
CA GLN A 201 2.70 0.38 23.84
C GLN A 201 3.01 1.86 24.12
N ASP A 202 3.01 2.73 23.11
CA ASP A 202 3.23 4.18 23.26
C ASP A 202 2.15 4.83 24.13
N LEU A 203 0.93 4.32 24.06
CA LEU A 203 -0.20 4.76 24.88
C LEU A 203 -0.23 4.09 26.26
N GLY A 204 0.73 3.22 26.59
CA GLY A 204 0.74 2.43 27.82
C GLY A 204 -0.36 1.37 27.87
N LEU A 205 -0.92 1.00 26.71
CA LEU A 205 -1.98 0.03 26.56
C LEU A 205 -1.41 -1.36 26.28
N LYS A 206 -2.18 -2.39 26.66
CA LYS A 206 -1.82 -3.78 26.39
C LYS A 206 -1.87 -4.05 24.88
N SER A 207 -0.70 -4.27 24.27
CA SER A 207 -0.55 -4.65 22.86
C SER A 207 -1.02 -6.09 22.61
N TRP A 208 -0.58 -7.04 23.44
CA TRP A 208 -0.96 -8.44 23.29
C TRP A 208 -2.40 -8.70 23.75
N ARG A 209 -3.37 -8.61 22.82
CA ARG A 209 -4.80 -8.71 23.16
C ARG A 209 -5.34 -10.14 23.13
N LYS A 210 -4.75 -11.07 22.36
CA LYS A 210 -5.09 -12.50 22.37
C LYS A 210 -4.15 -13.29 23.27
N GLY A 211 -4.61 -13.79 24.42
CA GLY A 211 -3.76 -14.54 25.34
C GLY A 211 -3.23 -15.88 24.77
N TRP A 212 -2.19 -16.43 25.40
CA TRP A 212 -1.63 -17.75 25.06
C TRP A 212 -2.59 -18.89 25.48
N GLY A 213 -2.87 -19.84 24.59
CA GLY A 213 -3.69 -21.02 24.92
C GLY A 213 -4.18 -21.84 23.72
N CYS A 214 -4.56 -23.09 24.00
CA CYS A 214 -5.03 -24.14 23.06
C CYS A 214 -6.32 -23.82 22.29
N LEU A 215 -6.83 -22.58 22.37
CA LEU A 215 -8.02 -22.08 21.68
C LEU A 215 -7.76 -20.82 20.84
N GLY A 216 -6.51 -20.54 20.47
CA GLY A 216 -6.21 -19.60 19.37
C GLY A 216 -5.49 -18.31 19.75
N GLY A 217 -4.40 -18.39 20.51
CA GLY A 217 -3.53 -17.23 20.77
C GLY A 217 -2.68 -16.81 19.56
N ASP A 218 -1.95 -17.77 18.97
CA ASP A 218 -0.92 -17.46 17.95
C ASP A 218 -1.33 -17.81 16.52
N VAL A 219 -2.39 -18.61 16.37
CA VAL A 219 -2.93 -19.05 15.06
C VAL A 219 -4.21 -18.32 14.66
N ALA A 220 -4.82 -17.54 15.56
CA ALA A 220 -6.01 -16.76 15.23
C ALA A 220 -5.63 -15.40 14.65
N SER A 221 -6.18 -15.05 13.50
CA SER A 221 -5.98 -13.73 12.88
C SER A 221 -6.49 -12.62 13.80
N TYR A 222 -5.73 -11.54 13.96
CA TYR A 222 -6.22 -10.31 14.58
C TYR A 222 -7.22 -9.60 13.67
N GLY A 223 -8.32 -9.12 14.23
CA GLY A 223 -9.34 -8.32 13.55
C GLY A 223 -9.81 -7.15 14.41
N GLN A 224 -10.67 -6.30 13.85
CA GLN A 224 -11.15 -5.08 14.53
C GLN A 224 -11.82 -5.38 15.89
N ALA A 225 -12.57 -6.48 15.99
CA ALA A 225 -13.24 -6.89 17.22
C ALA A 225 -12.27 -7.10 18.40
N ASP A 226 -11.02 -7.47 18.11
CA ASP A 226 -10.00 -7.68 19.13
C ASP A 226 -9.55 -6.37 19.77
N TYR A 227 -9.88 -5.22 19.17
CA TYR A 227 -9.55 -3.87 19.62
C TYR A 227 -10.72 -3.16 20.35
N LYS A 228 -11.82 -3.87 20.62
CA LYS A 228 -12.97 -3.33 21.36
C LYS A 228 -12.55 -2.77 22.73
N GLY A 229 -13.18 -1.65 23.11
CA GLY A 229 -12.96 -0.98 24.40
C GLY A 229 -11.72 -0.09 24.47
N LEU A 230 -11.07 0.20 23.34
CA LEU A 230 -9.99 1.19 23.26
C LEU A 230 -10.50 2.64 23.19
N VAL A 231 -11.70 2.82 22.66
CA VAL A 231 -12.40 4.11 22.61
C VAL A 231 -13.78 3.93 23.23
N GLU A 232 -14.36 5.01 23.74
CA GLU A 232 -15.78 5.04 24.06
C GLU A 232 -16.55 4.94 22.74
N GLU A 233 -17.24 3.82 22.52
CA GLU A 233 -18.08 3.53 21.36
C GLU A 233 -19.54 3.90 21.62
#